data_AF-A0A1N6ELL2-F1
#
_entry.id   AF-A0A1N6ELL2-F1
#
_cell.length_a   1.000
_cell.length_b   1.000
_cell.length_c   1.000
_cell.angle_alpha   90.00
_cell.angle_beta   90.00
_cell.angle_gamma   90.00
#
_symmetry.space_group_name_H-M   'P 1'
#
loop_
_entity.id
_entity.type
_entity.pdbx_description
1 polymer ?
#
loop_
_entity_poly.entity_id
_entity_poly.type
_entity_poly.pdbx_seq_one_letter_code
_entity_poly.pdbx_strand_id
1 'polypeptide(L)'
;MEITEQNKDTIEYYLALNIQQQFGSHIDLKDEFIFTENLVSKKTIIAPTFSDKILSQPEIKEFLSALISDINNEEQPRKLPNSDQNQMRNVV
;
A
#
# COMPACT_ATOMS: atom_id res chain seq x y z
N MET A 1 14.19 5.62 -19.64
CA MET A 1 13.18 6.26 -18.77
C MET A 1 11.80 5.60 -18.90
N GLU A 2 11.70 4.34 -19.35
CA GLU A 2 10.40 3.67 -19.59
C GLU A 2 9.89 2.82 -18.42
N ILE A 3 10.78 2.40 -17.51
CA ILE A 3 10.43 1.47 -16.42
C ILE A 3 9.51 2.14 -15.39
N THR A 4 9.65 3.44 -15.16
CA THR A 4 8.86 4.17 -14.14
C THR A 4 7.41 4.38 -14.55
N GLU A 5 7.15 4.65 -15.83
CA GLU A 5 5.79 4.87 -16.36
C GLU A 5 5.02 3.55 -16.44
N GLN A 6 5.66 2.46 -16.90
CA GLN A 6 5.02 1.13 -16.91
C GLN A 6 4.70 0.63 -15.49
N ASN A 7 5.54 0.95 -14.51
CA ASN A 7 5.25 0.65 -13.12
C ASN A 7 4.08 1.50 -12.59
N LYS A 8 3.98 2.77 -13.02
CA LYS A 8 2.84 3.64 -12.67
C LYS A 8 1.53 3.06 -13.16
N ASP A 9 1.45 2.72 -14.45
CA ASP A 9 0.25 2.17 -15.07
C ASP A 9 -0.17 0.85 -14.41
N THR A 10 0.80 -0.01 -14.09
CA THR A 10 0.54 -1.30 -13.43
C THR A 10 -0.02 -1.11 -12.01
N ILE A 11 0.56 -0.18 -11.24
CA ILE A 11 0.11 0.13 -9.89
C ILE A 11 -1.26 0.81 -9.92
N GLU A 12 -1.48 1.74 -10.85
CA GLU A 12 -2.77 2.41 -11.05
C GLU A 12 -3.86 1.38 -11.36
N TYR A 13 -3.62 0.49 -12.32
CA TYR A 13 -4.53 -0.59 -12.66
C TYR A 13 -4.81 -1.52 -11.47
N TYR A 14 -3.77 -1.90 -10.73
CA TYR A 14 -3.92 -2.74 -9.56
C TYR A 14 -4.78 -2.08 -8.48
N LEU A 15 -4.52 -0.82 -8.14
CA LEU A 15 -5.29 -0.09 -7.13
C LEU A 15 -6.75 0.12 -7.58
N ALA A 16 -6.96 0.53 -8.83
CA ALA A 16 -8.30 0.74 -9.38
C ALA A 16 -9.13 -0.55 -9.40
N LEU A 17 -8.52 -1.67 -9.77
CA LEU A 17 -9.16 -2.99 -9.77
C LEU A 17 -9.56 -3.40 -8.34
N ASN A 18 -8.70 -3.17 -7.34
CA ASN A 18 -9.01 -3.49 -5.94
C ASN A 18 -10.18 -2.64 -5.42
N ILE A 19 -10.23 -1.34 -5.73
CA ILE A 19 -11.36 -0.48 -5.38
C ILE A 19 -12.65 -0.98 -6.05
N GLN A 20 -12.59 -1.29 -7.34
CA GLN A 20 -13.75 -1.77 -8.07
C GLN A 20 -14.29 -3.08 -7.48
N GLN A 21 -13.42 -3.99 -7.04
CA GLN A 21 -13.84 -5.24 -6.40
C GLN A 21 -14.43 -5.01 -5.00
N GLN A 22 -13.85 -4.12 -4.20
CA GLN A 22 -14.23 -3.92 -2.81
C GLN A 22 -15.46 -3.01 -2.64
N PHE A 23 -15.55 -1.95 -3.45
CA PHE A 23 -16.58 -0.90 -3.32
C PHE A 23 -17.57 -0.89 -4.49
N GLY A 24 -17.31 -1.63 -5.57
CA GLY A 24 -18.13 -1.56 -6.79
C GLY A 24 -18.01 -0.24 -7.56
N SER A 25 -17.09 0.63 -7.16
CA SER A 25 -16.90 1.97 -7.71
C SER A 25 -15.68 2.03 -8.62
N HIS A 26 -15.82 2.64 -9.79
CA HIS A 26 -14.70 2.94 -10.66
C HIS A 26 -14.15 4.32 -10.31
N ILE A 27 -12.91 4.37 -9.80
CA ILE A 27 -12.23 5.60 -9.42
C ILE A 27 -10.98 5.73 -10.29
N ASP A 28 -10.87 6.88 -10.93
CA ASP A 28 -9.66 7.27 -11.63
C ASP A 28 -8.61 7.67 -10.60
N LEU A 29 -7.53 6.91 -10.52
CA LEU A 29 -6.42 7.13 -9.59
C LEU A 29 -5.25 7.86 -10.25
N LYS A 30 -5.44 8.31 -11.49
CA LYS A 30 -4.46 9.10 -12.22
C LYS A 30 -4.19 10.40 -11.46
N ASP A 31 -2.94 10.57 -11.07
CA ASP A 31 -2.42 11.70 -10.27
C ASP A 31 -2.88 11.76 -8.81
N GLU A 32 -3.54 10.70 -8.32
CA GLU A 32 -3.89 10.53 -6.89
C GLU A 32 -2.72 9.99 -6.06
N PHE A 33 -1.61 9.65 -6.71
CA PHE A 33 -0.35 9.25 -6.09
C PHE A 33 0.85 9.65 -6.96
N ILE A 34 2.01 9.74 -6.30
CA ILE A 34 3.29 10.01 -6.95
C ILE A 34 4.35 8.98 -6.54
N PHE A 35 5.31 8.73 -7.41
CA PHE A 35 6.56 8.07 -7.00
C PHE A 35 7.50 9.11 -6.42
N THR A 36 8.01 8.83 -5.24
CA THR A 36 9.00 9.67 -4.58
C THR A 36 10.04 8.81 -3.88
N GLU A 37 11.17 9.39 -3.51
CA GLU A 37 12.20 8.68 -2.77
C GLU A 37 11.95 8.83 -1.27
N ASN A 38 11.95 7.71 -0.53
CA ASN A 38 11.95 7.76 0.92
C ASN A 38 13.25 8.43 1.39
N LEU A 39 13.12 9.53 2.13
CA LEU A 39 14.27 10.33 2.57
C LEU A 39 15.30 9.52 3.37
N VAL A 40 14.83 8.54 4.16
CA VAL A 40 15.64 7.73 5.08
C VAL A 40 16.24 6.52 4.37
N SER A 41 15.42 5.71 3.70
CA SER A 41 15.88 4.44 3.10
C SER A 41 16.40 4.60 1.66
N LYS A 42 16.21 5.77 1.04
CA LYS A 42 16.58 6.03 -0.37
C LYS A 42 15.89 5.11 -1.38
N LYS A 43 14.83 4.41 -0.96
CA LYS A 43 14.01 3.56 -1.84
C LYS A 43 12.91 4.39 -2.48
N THR A 44 12.60 4.11 -3.74
CA THR A 44 11.40 4.64 -4.39
C THR A 44 10.16 4.08 -3.70
N ILE A 45 9.28 4.96 -3.25
CA ILE A 45 8.00 4.66 -2.61
C ILE A 45 6.87 5.35 -3.38
N ILE A 46 5.67 4.86 -3.19
CA ILE A 46 4.43 5.49 -3.63
C ILE A 46 3.94 6.39 -2.50
N ALA A 47 3.80 7.68 -2.76
CA ALA A 47 3.22 8.63 -1.82
C ALA A 47 1.81 9.02 -2.29
N PRO A 48 0.77 8.86 -1.45
CA PRO A 48 -0.57 9.29 -1.79
C PRO A 48 -0.66 10.81 -1.84
N THR A 49 -1.24 11.35 -2.90
CA THR A 49 -1.51 12.78 -3.12
C THR A 49 -3.01 12.99 -3.33
N PHE A 50 -3.80 12.31 -2.50
CA PHE A 50 -5.25 12.23 -2.64
C PHE A 50 -5.92 13.61 -2.76
N SER A 51 -6.71 13.76 -3.81
CA SER A 51 -7.55 14.92 -4.07
C SER A 51 -8.76 14.93 -3.14
N ASP A 52 -9.48 16.06 -3.12
CA ASP A 52 -10.73 16.20 -2.36
C ASP A 52 -11.78 15.12 -2.70
N LYS A 53 -11.71 14.51 -3.90
CA LYS A 53 -12.60 13.41 -4.30
C LYS A 53 -12.36 12.12 -3.50
N ILE A 54 -11.10 11.82 -3.20
CA ILE A 54 -10.74 10.67 -2.36
C ILE A 54 -10.85 11.05 -0.88
N LEU A 55 -10.46 12.26 -0.51
CA LEU A 55 -10.58 12.73 0.88
C LEU A 55 -12.04 12.84 1.36
N SER A 56 -12.99 13.07 0.46
CA SER A 56 -14.43 13.05 0.77
C SER A 56 -15.00 11.64 0.97
N GLN A 57 -14.23 10.58 0.65
CA GLN A 57 -14.62 9.18 0.80
C GLN A 57 -13.65 8.48 1.77
N PRO A 58 -13.88 8.57 3.09
CA PRO A 58 -12.92 8.12 4.11
C PRO A 58 -12.58 6.63 3.99
N GLU A 59 -13.55 5.78 3.64
CA GLU A 59 -13.35 4.34 3.48
C GLU A 59 -12.36 4.01 2.34
N ILE A 60 -12.51 4.69 1.19
CA ILE A 60 -11.62 4.52 0.04
C ILE A 60 -10.22 5.05 0.35
N LYS A 61 -10.15 6.20 1.03
CA LYS A 61 -8.88 6.78 1.47
C LYS A 61 -8.10 5.82 2.38
N GLU A 62 -8.77 5.23 3.38
CA GLU A 62 -8.14 4.28 4.29
C GLU A 62 -7.67 3.02 3.55
N PHE A 63 -8.51 2.47 2.67
CA PHE A 63 -8.18 1.31 1.87
C PHE A 63 -6.98 1.54 0.94
N LEU A 64 -6.96 2.66 0.21
CA LEU A 64 -5.83 3.03 -0.65
C LEU A 64 -4.56 3.26 0.15
N SER A 65 -4.66 3.90 1.32
CA SER A 65 -3.50 4.13 2.19
C SER A 65 -2.89 2.80 2.65
N ALA A 66 -3.73 1.82 3.00
CA ALA A 66 -3.27 0.49 3.38
C ALA A 66 -2.59 -0.23 2.22
N LEU A 67 -3.21 -0.25 1.03
CA LEU A 67 -2.62 -0.88 -0.16
C LEU A 67 -1.27 -0.25 -0.54
N ILE A 68 -1.20 1.08 -0.55
CA ILE A 68 0.05 1.80 -0.81
C ILE A 68 1.09 1.48 0.26
N SER A 69 0.69 1.36 1.52
CA SER A 69 1.60 0.97 2.61
C SER A 69 2.12 -0.44 2.42
N ASP A 70 1.28 -1.39 2.02
CA ASP A 70 1.69 -2.77 1.75
C ASP A 70 2.70 -2.84 0.60
N ILE A 71 2.46 -2.11 -0.49
CA ILE A 71 3.39 -2.01 -1.63
C ILE A 71 4.72 -1.37 -1.18
N ASN A 72 4.67 -0.32 -0.36
CA ASN A 72 5.88 0.33 0.14
C ASN A 72 6.66 -0.52 1.16
N ASN A 73 6.00 -1.48 1.81
CA ASN A 73 6.55 -2.32 2.87
C ASN A 73 6.79 -3.77 2.44
N GLU A 74 6.87 -4.08 1.14
CA GLU A 74 7.11 -5.43 0.59
C GLU A 74 8.34 -6.18 1.18
N GLU A 75 9.18 -5.53 2.00
CA GLU A 75 10.28 -6.15 2.74
C GLU A 75 9.96 -6.66 4.15
N GLN A 76 8.72 -6.56 4.65
CA GLN A 76 8.37 -7.21 5.90
C GLN A 76 7.69 -8.56 5.58
N PRO A 77 8.39 -9.71 5.70
CA PRO A 77 7.68 -10.97 5.85
C PRO A 77 6.69 -10.77 7.00
N ARG A 78 5.40 -11.01 6.76
CA ARG A 78 4.36 -10.99 7.79
C ARG A 78 4.89 -11.79 8.98
N LYS A 79 5.40 -11.12 10.00
CA LYS A 79 5.59 -11.74 11.30
C LYS A 79 4.18 -11.95 11.80
N LEU A 80 3.66 -13.16 11.61
CA LEU A 80 2.51 -13.60 12.37
C LEU A 80 2.81 -13.28 13.84
N PRO A 81 1.90 -12.62 14.56
CA PRO A 81 2.08 -12.43 15.98
C PRO A 81 2.27 -13.81 16.61
N ASN A 82 3.38 -13.95 17.33
CA ASN A 82 3.83 -15.17 17.99
C ASN A 82 2.66 -15.98 18.57
N SER A 83 2.42 -17.16 18.00
CA SER A 83 1.61 -18.19 18.63
C SER A 83 2.48 -19.41 18.90
N ASP A 84 3.42 -19.25 19.83
CA ASP A 84 3.97 -20.38 20.59
C ASP A 84 4.19 -19.94 22.04
N GLN A 85 3.08 -19.80 22.74
CA GLN A 85 3.04 -20.08 24.17
C GLN A 85 3.00 -21.60 24.34
N ASN A 86 4.15 -22.28 24.49
CA ASN A 86 4.22 -23.47 25.35
C ASN A 86 5.67 -23.88 25.73
N GLN A 87 5.89 -24.10 27.05
CA GLN A 87 6.78 -25.08 27.72
C GLN A 87 8.27 -25.18 27.32
N MET A 88 9.28 -25.13 28.20
CA MET A 88 9.41 -25.56 29.59
C MET A 88 10.40 -24.67 30.36
N ARG A 89 10.09 -24.41 31.64
CA ARG A 89 11.08 -24.02 32.65
C ARG A 89 12.04 -25.19 32.89
N ASN A 90 13.32 -25.03 32.59
CA ASN A 90 14.36 -25.86 33.21
C ASN A 90 14.96 -25.07 34.37
N VAL A 91 14.58 -25.48 35.58
CA VAL A 91 15.34 -25.24 36.81
C VAL A 91 16.50 -26.23 36.82
N VAL A 92 17.72 -25.71 36.95
CA VAL A 92 18.92 -26.43 37.39
C VAL A 92 19.37 -25.81 38.70
#